data_AF-A0A3A8HZZ1-F1
#
_entry.id   AF-A0A3A8HZZ1-F1
#
_cell.length_a   1.000
_cell.length_b   1.000
_cell.length_c   1.000
_cell.angle_alpha   90.00
_cell.angle_beta   90.00
_cell.angle_gamma   90.00
#
_symmetry.space_group_name_H-M   'P 1'
#
loop_
_entity.id
_entity.type
_entity.pdbx_description
1 polymer ?
#
loop_
_entity_poly.entity_id
_entity_poly.type
_entity_poly.pdbx_seq_one_letter_code
_entity_poly.pdbx_strand_id
1 'polypeptide(L)'
;MNPRSLGLACLVAFAAPACSGPTEAPTDAVESVETTGTSTAAATVERLYATEASLTLSFETLGTFETRNGVRSLILHATANRYLSNVFSYVPDDAFGQANIISERRLEVVLPEGHELNSVLAGLPLFVTVDTFTGTPTHYTARIEVAPRFYDFRGSNAVWVSENVTPYYVVNGLQSLVYRGNVDAAASALTVTAPDGIPAVGNVDADSFKLDWSYDTLKQAMDPHTTPLTFTAALNAGGTAQKTGRLVGRVTSLALTTGDAYDVWPSPSCQPATYDCVQNQPSGTTDFSACGTYRQVTRCLYVSNACDVGSPQPLSLTSINASALEPARVTWNVGSNNGAWHGLSPITAFRTPSCPTTTPTIQGVVAKVAEQDQSFPDPTGGTYTNRAGLSQSVLFTSNYYGDGAALLQAIDAFAGGGDVQAWLYTQGVSCHNCHEFDTRAVLYYPATRKVVVLDGYYGYDS
;
A
#
# COMPACT_ATOMS: atom_id res chain seq x y z
N MET A 1 29.35 -10.73 -47.34
CA MET A 1 30.44 -11.71 -47.53
C MET A 1 30.04 -13.01 -46.84
N ASN A 2 30.56 -14.17 -47.26
CA ASN A 2 29.93 -15.47 -46.97
C ASN A 2 30.42 -16.15 -45.65
N PRO A 3 29.63 -17.08 -45.07
CA PRO A 3 29.88 -17.66 -43.74
C PRO A 3 30.50 -19.09 -43.80
N ARG A 4 30.54 -19.75 -42.64
CA ARG A 4 30.60 -21.22 -42.46
C ARG A 4 29.50 -21.62 -41.45
N SER A 5 28.59 -22.60 -41.62
CA SER A 5 28.63 -23.97 -42.19
C SER A 5 29.22 -25.02 -41.22
N LEU A 6 28.67 -26.22 -41.00
CA LEU A 6 27.53 -26.94 -41.63
C LEU A 6 27.11 -28.18 -40.79
N GLY A 7 25.96 -28.81 -41.10
CA GLY A 7 25.56 -30.17 -40.64
C GLY A 7 24.46 -30.19 -39.55
N LEU A 8 23.19 -30.55 -39.76
CA LEU A 8 22.39 -31.10 -40.89
C LEU A 8 22.35 -32.63 -41.09
N ALA A 9 21.24 -33.24 -40.65
CA ALA A 9 20.49 -34.41 -41.19
C ALA A 9 19.09 -34.39 -40.52
N CYS A 10 17.94 -34.30 -41.20
CA CYS A 10 17.25 -35.27 -42.09
C CYS A 10 16.66 -36.48 -41.34
N LEU A 11 15.47 -37.04 -41.63
CA LEU A 11 14.29 -36.75 -42.50
C LEU A 11 13.11 -37.60 -41.90
N VAL A 12 11.83 -37.68 -42.33
CA VAL A 12 11.04 -37.33 -43.55
C VAL A 12 9.63 -36.83 -43.08
N ALA A 13 8.80 -36.23 -43.96
CA ALA A 13 7.36 -36.02 -43.73
C ALA A 13 6.54 -36.32 -45.01
N PHE A 14 5.28 -36.79 -44.89
CA PHE A 14 4.25 -36.80 -45.96
C PHE A 14 2.82 -36.87 -45.37
N ALA A 15 1.79 -36.65 -46.20
CA ALA A 15 0.44 -36.23 -45.78
C ALA A 15 -0.73 -37.14 -46.25
N ALA A 16 -1.94 -36.82 -45.78
CA ALA A 16 -3.26 -37.38 -46.14
C ALA A 16 -3.88 -36.61 -47.37
N PRO A 17 -5.18 -36.72 -47.78
CA PRO A 17 -6.35 -37.46 -47.24
C PRO A 17 -7.31 -38.09 -48.32
N ALA A 18 -8.59 -38.30 -47.95
CA ALA A 18 -9.81 -38.42 -48.81
C ALA A 18 -10.12 -39.77 -49.52
N CYS A 19 -11.38 -40.16 -49.87
CA CYS A 19 -12.76 -39.78 -49.42
C CYS A 19 -13.83 -40.76 -49.99
N SER A 20 -14.96 -40.98 -49.29
CA SER A 20 -16.26 -41.43 -49.86
C SER A 20 -17.43 -41.37 -48.84
N GLY A 21 -18.59 -40.80 -49.22
CA GLY A 21 -19.87 -40.82 -48.45
C GLY A 21 -20.95 -41.67 -49.14
N PRO A 22 -22.27 -41.39 -49.06
CA PRO A 22 -22.97 -40.24 -48.40
C PRO A 22 -24.28 -40.60 -47.62
N THR A 23 -25.08 -39.58 -47.23
CA THR A 23 -26.50 -39.62 -46.72
C THR A 23 -26.72 -40.27 -45.34
N GLU A 24 -27.61 -39.82 -44.43
CA GLU A 24 -28.78 -38.90 -44.49
C GLU A 24 -28.83 -37.89 -43.31
N ALA A 25 -29.91 -37.08 -43.20
CA ALA A 25 -30.28 -36.29 -42.01
C ALA A 25 -31.81 -36.44 -41.77
N PRO A 26 -32.31 -36.40 -40.51
CA PRO A 26 -33.03 -35.19 -40.08
C PRO A 26 -33.08 -34.86 -38.55
N THR A 27 -33.59 -33.66 -38.24
CA THR A 27 -34.37 -33.22 -37.04
C THR A 27 -33.81 -33.27 -35.60
N ASP A 28 -33.67 -32.06 -35.04
CA ASP A 28 -34.25 -31.51 -33.79
C ASP A 28 -34.00 -32.10 -32.37
N ALA A 29 -33.72 -31.15 -31.45
CA ALA A 29 -33.77 -31.21 -29.98
C ALA A 29 -32.79 -32.18 -29.27
N VAL A 30 -32.17 -31.86 -28.13
CA VAL A 30 -32.57 -31.00 -26.99
C VAL A 30 -31.37 -30.22 -26.44
N GLU A 31 -31.60 -29.01 -25.88
CA GLU A 31 -30.59 -28.32 -25.07
C GLU A 31 -30.29 -29.09 -23.77
N SER A 32 -29.11 -29.71 -23.68
CA SER A 32 -28.61 -30.28 -22.44
C SER A 32 -28.11 -29.16 -21.51
N VAL A 33 -28.98 -28.67 -20.63
CA VAL A 33 -28.62 -27.77 -19.53
C VAL A 33 -27.49 -28.40 -18.72
N GLU A 34 -26.30 -27.78 -18.71
CA GLU A 34 -25.27 -28.12 -17.72
C GLU A 34 -25.78 -27.74 -16.33
N THR A 35 -26.31 -28.73 -15.61
CA THR A 35 -26.74 -28.56 -14.22
C THR A 35 -25.55 -28.19 -13.35
N THR A 36 -25.60 -27.02 -12.73
CA THR A 36 -24.59 -26.48 -11.82
C THR A 36 -24.31 -27.45 -10.67
N GLY A 37 -23.32 -28.32 -10.83
CA GLY A 37 -23.04 -29.40 -9.91
C GLY A 37 -22.60 -28.88 -8.53
N THR A 38 -23.43 -29.11 -7.51
CA THR A 38 -23.18 -28.70 -6.12
C THR A 38 -22.01 -29.47 -5.52
N SER A 39 -20.79 -29.08 -5.88
CA SER A 39 -19.54 -29.70 -5.39
C SER A 39 -19.29 -29.33 -3.92
N THR A 40 -19.86 -30.15 -3.03
CA THR A 40 -19.60 -30.18 -1.59
C THR A 40 -18.22 -30.78 -1.25
N ALA A 41 -17.19 -30.38 -2.01
CA ALA A 41 -15.83 -30.39 -1.52
C ALA A 41 -15.77 -29.45 -0.29
N ALA A 42 -15.79 -30.04 0.89
CA ALA A 42 -15.57 -29.33 2.14
C ALA A 42 -14.13 -28.83 2.16
N ALA A 43 -13.94 -27.52 2.34
CA ALA A 43 -12.61 -26.96 2.51
C ALA A 43 -11.95 -27.60 3.74
N THR A 44 -10.77 -28.20 3.56
CA THR A 44 -10.03 -28.82 4.65
C THR A 44 -9.64 -27.75 5.67
N VAL A 45 -10.10 -27.89 6.92
CA VAL A 45 -9.81 -26.94 8.00
C VAL A 45 -8.32 -27.01 8.35
N GLU A 46 -7.54 -26.13 7.74
CA GLU A 46 -6.13 -25.92 8.05
C GLU A 46 -5.99 -25.36 9.48
N ARG A 47 -4.96 -25.80 10.21
CA ARG A 47 -4.67 -25.36 11.58
C ARG A 47 -3.31 -24.67 11.67
N LEU A 48 -3.25 -23.56 12.39
CA LEU A 48 -1.99 -22.98 12.84
C LEU A 48 -1.59 -23.60 14.19
N TYR A 49 -0.28 -23.73 14.43
CA TYR A 49 0.29 -24.33 15.63
C TYR A 49 1.35 -23.41 16.23
N ALA A 50 1.31 -23.24 17.55
CA ALA A 50 2.40 -22.66 18.33
C ALA A 50 2.79 -23.61 19.46
N THR A 51 4.08 -23.69 19.77
CA THR A 51 4.61 -24.48 20.89
C THR A 51 5.55 -23.60 21.70
N GLU A 52 5.39 -23.64 23.01
CA GLU A 52 6.22 -22.92 23.99
C GLU A 52 6.36 -23.81 25.22
N ALA A 53 7.58 -23.92 25.74
CA ALA A 53 7.98 -24.82 26.83
C ALA A 53 7.32 -26.22 26.75
N SER A 54 6.23 -26.46 27.49
CA SER A 54 5.53 -27.75 27.53
C SER A 54 4.16 -27.77 26.82
N LEU A 55 3.64 -26.61 26.40
CA LEU A 55 2.33 -26.46 25.75
C LEU A 55 2.49 -26.36 24.23
N THR A 56 1.69 -27.14 23.51
CA THR A 56 1.38 -26.94 22.10
C THR A 56 -0.09 -26.57 21.98
N LEU A 57 -0.37 -25.42 21.37
CA LEU A 57 -1.71 -24.91 21.10
C LEU A 57 -1.93 -24.83 19.59
N SER A 58 -3.14 -25.15 19.12
CA SER A 58 -3.47 -25.09 17.69
C SER A 58 -4.86 -24.53 17.42
N PHE A 59 -4.94 -23.47 16.61
CA PHE A 59 -6.20 -22.84 16.18
C PHE A 59 -6.63 -23.36 14.81
N GLU A 60 -7.94 -23.49 14.61
CA GLU A 60 -8.54 -23.66 13.30
C GLU A 60 -8.48 -22.33 12.55
N THR A 61 -7.99 -22.33 11.30
CA THR A 61 -7.82 -21.07 10.55
C THR A 61 -9.14 -20.49 10.10
N LEU A 62 -10.16 -21.31 9.83
CA LEU A 62 -11.49 -20.87 9.39
C LEU A 62 -12.38 -20.64 10.63
N GLY A 63 -12.71 -19.37 10.93
CA GLY A 63 -13.69 -19.05 11.96
C GLY A 63 -15.13 -19.27 11.49
N THR A 64 -16.00 -19.74 12.39
CA THR A 64 -17.42 -19.99 12.11
C THR A 64 -18.29 -18.89 12.71
N PHE A 65 -19.40 -18.53 12.07
CA PHE A 65 -20.35 -17.58 12.65
C PHE A 65 -21.51 -18.32 13.32
N GLU A 66 -21.74 -18.05 14.60
CA GLU A 66 -22.80 -18.64 15.42
C GLU A 66 -23.61 -17.57 16.15
N THR A 67 -24.84 -17.91 16.55
CA THR A 67 -25.68 -17.02 17.35
C THR A 67 -25.66 -17.48 18.80
N ARG A 68 -24.92 -16.79 19.66
CA ARG A 68 -24.79 -17.09 21.09
C ARG A 68 -25.54 -16.02 21.89
N ASN A 69 -26.46 -16.43 22.78
CA ASN A 69 -27.28 -15.54 23.61
C ASN A 69 -28.04 -14.44 22.85
N GLY A 70 -28.41 -14.71 21.59
CA GLY A 70 -29.11 -13.75 20.71
C GLY A 70 -28.18 -12.79 19.93
N VAL A 71 -26.88 -12.83 20.18
CA VAL A 71 -25.87 -12.04 19.46
C VAL A 71 -25.17 -12.93 18.43
N ARG A 72 -24.93 -12.42 17.23
CA ARG A 72 -24.15 -13.10 16.19
C ARG A 72 -22.66 -12.85 16.44
N SER A 73 -21.85 -13.91 16.40
CA SER A 73 -20.45 -13.88 16.81
C SER A 73 -19.58 -14.77 15.93
N LEU A 74 -18.35 -14.35 15.67
CA LEU A 74 -17.31 -15.20 15.11
C LEU A 74 -16.74 -16.10 16.22
N ILE A 75 -16.64 -17.40 15.96
CA ILE A 75 -16.12 -18.43 16.87
C ILE A 75 -14.81 -18.97 16.29
N LEU A 76 -13.78 -19.04 17.13
CA LEU A 76 -12.45 -19.53 16.78
C LEU A 76 -12.08 -20.70 17.69
N HIS A 77 -12.02 -21.92 17.15
CA HIS A 77 -11.77 -23.12 17.94
C HIS A 77 -10.26 -23.45 18.04
N ALA A 78 -9.82 -23.86 19.22
CA ALA A 78 -8.47 -24.32 19.46
C ALA A 78 -8.39 -25.61 20.28
N THR A 79 -7.28 -26.34 20.09
CA THR A 79 -6.96 -27.58 20.80
C THR A 79 -5.53 -27.50 21.35
N ALA A 80 -5.38 -27.87 22.62
CA ALA A 80 -4.11 -27.94 23.34
C ALA A 80 -3.63 -29.39 23.52
N ASN A 81 -2.32 -29.59 23.74
CA ASN A 81 -1.78 -30.88 24.16
C ASN A 81 -1.86 -31.14 25.69
N ARG A 82 -2.19 -30.11 26.49
CA ARG A 82 -2.36 -30.15 27.95
C ARG A 82 -3.82 -29.99 28.38
N TYR A 83 -4.11 -30.38 29.62
CA TYR A 83 -5.39 -30.09 30.25
C TYR A 83 -5.48 -28.62 30.65
N LEU A 84 -6.53 -27.94 30.19
CA LEU A 84 -6.82 -26.52 30.44
C LEU A 84 -7.49 -26.35 31.81
N SER A 85 -7.08 -25.33 32.57
CA SER A 85 -7.67 -24.99 33.87
C SER A 85 -8.42 -23.65 33.87
N ASN A 86 -7.91 -22.67 33.11
CA ASN A 86 -8.55 -21.37 32.89
C ASN A 86 -8.14 -20.81 31.52
N VAL A 87 -9.01 -20.02 30.90
CA VAL A 87 -8.73 -19.28 29.66
C VAL A 87 -9.39 -17.90 29.73
N PHE A 88 -8.73 -16.88 29.18
CA PHE A 88 -9.24 -15.50 29.21
C PHE A 88 -8.74 -14.71 28.00
N SER A 89 -9.63 -13.99 27.31
CA SER A 89 -9.29 -13.20 26.11
C SER A 89 -9.29 -11.70 26.39
N TYR A 90 -8.26 -11.01 25.89
CA TYR A 90 -8.03 -9.60 26.16
C TYR A 90 -7.25 -8.91 25.03
N VAL A 91 -7.32 -7.58 25.03
CA VAL A 91 -6.43 -6.68 24.28
C VAL A 91 -5.67 -5.84 25.31
N PRO A 92 -4.65 -5.04 24.94
CA PRO A 92 -3.99 -4.17 25.90
C PRO A 92 -5.00 -3.34 26.71
N ASP A 93 -4.82 -3.38 28.03
CA ASP A 93 -5.62 -2.72 29.07
C ASP A 93 -7.10 -3.16 29.26
N ASP A 94 -7.72 -3.87 28.31
CA ASP A 94 -9.15 -4.24 28.35
C ASP A 94 -9.46 -5.73 28.09
N ALA A 95 -10.48 -6.26 28.78
CA ALA A 95 -11.09 -7.55 28.47
C ALA A 95 -11.77 -7.50 27.10
N PHE A 96 -11.64 -8.55 26.28
CA PHE A 96 -12.05 -8.47 24.86
C PHE A 96 -12.53 -9.82 24.32
N GLY A 97 -13.75 -9.86 23.80
CA GLY A 97 -14.44 -11.10 23.45
C GLY A 97 -14.61 -12.02 24.66
N GLN A 98 -14.85 -13.30 24.40
CA GLN A 98 -14.97 -14.31 25.45
C GLN A 98 -14.24 -15.61 25.07
N ALA A 99 -13.24 -16.00 25.85
CA ALA A 99 -12.65 -17.34 25.78
C ALA A 99 -13.40 -18.32 26.70
N ASN A 100 -13.71 -19.53 26.22
CA ASN A 100 -14.37 -20.60 26.98
C ASN A 100 -13.61 -21.92 26.84
N ILE A 101 -13.50 -22.71 27.92
CA ILE A 101 -13.09 -24.13 27.83
C ILE A 101 -14.33 -24.95 27.44
N ILE A 102 -14.27 -25.62 26.28
CA ILE A 102 -15.37 -26.45 25.74
C ILE A 102 -15.11 -27.96 25.91
N SER A 103 -13.88 -28.34 26.27
CA SER A 103 -13.50 -29.70 26.69
C SER A 103 -12.14 -29.62 27.39
N GLU A 104 -11.72 -30.66 28.11
CA GLU A 104 -10.48 -30.68 28.92
C GLU A 104 -9.24 -30.16 28.18
N ARG A 105 -9.19 -30.31 26.85
CA ARG A 105 -8.08 -29.83 26.00
C ARG A 105 -8.52 -28.96 24.82
N ARG A 106 -9.74 -28.40 24.86
CA ARG A 106 -10.29 -27.55 23.79
C ARG A 106 -10.87 -26.26 24.35
N LEU A 107 -10.61 -25.16 23.66
CA LEU A 107 -11.20 -23.87 23.93
C LEU A 107 -11.85 -23.30 22.66
N GLU A 108 -12.78 -22.38 22.85
CA GLU A 108 -13.25 -21.47 21.81
C GLU A 108 -12.96 -20.02 22.24
N VAL A 109 -12.78 -19.14 21.26
CA VAL A 109 -12.80 -17.69 21.45
C VAL A 109 -13.97 -17.13 20.66
N VAL A 110 -14.82 -16.35 21.32
CA VAL A 110 -16.05 -15.78 20.80
C VAL A 110 -15.83 -14.27 20.62
N LEU A 111 -16.03 -13.77 19.40
CA LEU A 111 -15.96 -12.36 19.03
C LEU A 111 -17.32 -11.89 18.49
N PRO A 112 -18.16 -11.27 19.35
CA PRO A 112 -19.41 -10.63 18.95
C PRO A 112 -19.28 -9.66 17.78
N GLU A 113 -20.29 -9.63 16.91
CA GLU A 113 -20.45 -8.56 15.93
C GLU A 113 -20.52 -7.18 16.60
N GLY A 114 -19.83 -6.20 16.01
CA GLY A 114 -19.74 -4.84 16.54
C GLY A 114 -18.30 -4.43 16.76
N HIS A 115 -18.04 -3.66 17.83
CA HIS A 115 -16.73 -3.05 18.06
C HIS A 115 -15.60 -4.08 18.19
N GLU A 116 -15.82 -5.18 18.90
CA GLU A 116 -14.76 -6.16 19.19
C GLU A 116 -14.27 -6.86 17.92
N LEU A 117 -15.16 -7.53 17.19
CA LEU A 117 -14.83 -8.20 15.94
C LEU A 117 -14.27 -7.22 14.88
N ASN A 118 -14.83 -6.01 14.77
CA ASN A 118 -14.28 -4.97 13.89
C ASN A 118 -12.86 -4.57 14.31
N SER A 119 -12.59 -4.42 15.61
CA SER A 119 -11.27 -4.03 16.10
C SER A 119 -10.21 -5.09 15.83
N VAL A 120 -10.51 -6.38 16.02
CA VAL A 120 -9.57 -7.48 15.71
C VAL A 120 -9.31 -7.55 14.20
N LEU A 121 -10.35 -7.58 13.37
CA LEU A 121 -10.22 -7.63 11.90
C LEU A 121 -9.49 -6.41 11.32
N ALA A 122 -9.60 -5.25 11.97
CA ALA A 122 -8.81 -4.05 11.64
C ALA A 122 -7.30 -4.18 11.97
N GLY A 123 -6.84 -5.32 12.50
CA GLY A 123 -5.44 -5.61 12.81
C GLY A 123 -5.04 -5.35 14.27
N LEU A 124 -5.98 -5.44 15.22
CA LEU A 124 -5.64 -5.49 16.66
C LEU A 124 -5.33 -6.95 17.03
N PRO A 125 -4.12 -7.28 17.51
CA PRO A 125 -3.85 -8.63 18.01
C PRO A 125 -4.73 -8.91 19.24
N LEU A 126 -5.31 -10.11 19.29
CA LEU A 126 -6.04 -10.61 20.44
C LEU A 126 -5.11 -11.49 21.26
N PHE A 127 -5.04 -11.25 22.56
CA PHE A 127 -4.29 -12.09 23.49
C PHE A 127 -5.24 -13.06 24.20
N VAL A 128 -4.76 -14.27 24.45
CA VAL A 128 -5.49 -15.28 25.21
C VAL A 128 -4.57 -15.90 26.25
N THR A 129 -4.86 -15.68 27.53
CA THR A 129 -4.27 -16.43 28.64
C THR A 129 -4.75 -17.87 28.56
N VAL A 130 -3.82 -18.82 28.70
CA VAL A 130 -4.07 -20.26 28.68
C VAL A 130 -3.38 -20.91 29.86
N ASP A 131 -4.15 -21.11 30.94
CA ASP A 131 -3.69 -21.83 32.12
C ASP A 131 -3.93 -23.34 31.98
N THR A 132 -3.03 -24.13 32.54
CA THR A 132 -3.04 -25.59 32.42
C THR A 132 -2.87 -26.29 33.76
N PHE A 133 -3.55 -27.43 33.94
CA PHE A 133 -3.36 -28.31 35.11
C PHE A 133 -2.06 -29.14 35.03
N THR A 134 -1.43 -29.22 33.86
CA THR A 134 -0.31 -30.13 33.58
C THR A 134 0.69 -29.49 32.64
N GLY A 135 1.94 -29.39 33.05
CA GLY A 135 3.00 -28.76 32.28
C GLY A 135 4.01 -28.09 33.21
N THR A 136 5.09 -27.54 32.64
CA THR A 136 5.95 -26.59 33.34
C THR A 136 6.49 -25.57 32.32
N PRO A 137 6.22 -24.27 32.51
CA PRO A 137 5.27 -23.69 33.47
C PRO A 137 3.81 -24.11 33.16
N THR A 138 2.87 -23.65 33.97
CA THR A 138 1.42 -23.91 33.81
C THR A 138 0.65 -22.75 33.18
N HIS A 139 1.23 -21.54 33.18
CA HIS A 139 0.65 -20.30 32.63
C HIS A 139 1.32 -19.93 31.31
N TYR A 140 0.52 -19.51 30.33
CA TYR A 140 0.97 -19.12 28.99
C TYR A 140 0.07 -18.00 28.44
N THR A 141 0.60 -17.16 27.57
CA THR A 141 -0.21 -16.23 26.75
C THR A 141 -0.01 -16.52 25.27
N ALA A 142 -1.11 -16.72 24.56
CA ALA A 142 -1.14 -16.79 23.10
C ALA A 142 -1.42 -15.40 22.50
N ARG A 143 -0.74 -15.06 21.40
CA ARG A 143 -1.13 -13.95 20.50
C ARG A 143 -1.80 -14.52 19.27
N ILE A 144 -2.96 -13.98 18.92
CA ILE A 144 -3.77 -14.38 17.78
C ILE A 144 -3.98 -13.15 16.90
N GLU A 145 -3.82 -13.30 15.59
CA GLU A 145 -4.24 -12.30 14.61
C GLU A 145 -5.32 -12.91 13.72
N VAL A 146 -6.43 -12.18 13.56
CA VAL A 146 -7.56 -12.58 12.74
C VAL A 146 -7.78 -11.51 11.68
N ALA A 147 -7.86 -11.90 10.41
CA ALA A 147 -8.06 -10.98 9.30
C ALA A 147 -9.00 -11.60 8.25
N PRO A 148 -9.74 -10.81 7.46
CA PRO A 148 -10.63 -11.36 6.45
C PRO A 148 -9.82 -11.95 5.30
N ARG A 149 -10.07 -13.19 4.91
CA ARG A 149 -9.35 -13.87 3.83
C ARG A 149 -10.28 -14.55 2.85
N PHE A 150 -9.94 -14.47 1.58
CA PHE A 150 -10.60 -15.24 0.53
C PHE A 150 -10.02 -16.65 0.46
N TYR A 151 -10.86 -17.65 0.21
CA TYR A 151 -10.44 -19.04 0.06
C TYR A 151 -11.40 -19.82 -0.87
N ASP A 152 -11.09 -21.08 -1.15
CA ASP A 152 -11.91 -21.98 -2.00
C ASP A 152 -12.24 -21.37 -3.38
N PHE A 153 -11.20 -20.89 -4.05
CA PHE A 153 -11.30 -20.26 -5.37
C PHE A 153 -11.67 -21.28 -6.45
N ARG A 154 -12.68 -20.99 -7.28
CA ARG A 154 -13.12 -21.87 -8.39
C ARG A 154 -13.46 -21.04 -9.64
N GLY A 155 -13.33 -21.62 -10.83
CA GLY A 155 -13.64 -20.93 -12.11
C GLY A 155 -12.39 -20.50 -12.88
N SER A 156 -12.47 -19.39 -13.61
CA SER A 156 -11.48 -18.99 -14.60
C SER A 156 -10.16 -18.49 -13.99
N ASN A 157 -9.04 -18.90 -14.59
CA ASN A 157 -7.71 -18.38 -14.28
C ASN A 157 -7.44 -16.98 -14.87
N ALA A 158 -8.30 -16.47 -15.74
CA ALA A 158 -8.22 -15.09 -16.25
C ALA A 158 -8.68 -14.02 -15.24
N VAL A 159 -9.07 -14.44 -14.03
CA VAL A 159 -9.38 -13.58 -12.89
C VAL A 159 -8.54 -14.05 -11.71
N TRP A 160 -7.74 -13.17 -11.12
CA TRP A 160 -6.89 -13.46 -9.98
C TRP A 160 -7.34 -12.65 -8.76
N VAL A 161 -8.17 -13.26 -7.92
CA VAL A 161 -8.59 -12.67 -6.63
C VAL A 161 -7.49 -12.93 -5.60
N SER A 162 -7.02 -11.88 -4.93
CA SER A 162 -6.02 -12.00 -3.86
C SER A 162 -6.63 -12.62 -2.60
N GLU A 163 -5.87 -13.45 -1.88
CA GLU A 163 -6.30 -14.01 -0.58
C GLU A 163 -6.54 -12.89 0.45
N ASN A 164 -5.72 -11.84 0.40
CA ASN A 164 -5.66 -10.80 1.43
C ASN A 164 -6.73 -9.72 1.21
N VAL A 165 -7.67 -9.63 2.14
CA VAL A 165 -8.41 -8.39 2.41
C VAL A 165 -7.70 -7.66 3.56
N THR A 166 -7.35 -6.40 3.34
CA THR A 166 -6.49 -5.60 4.24
C THR A 166 -7.23 -4.36 4.74
N PRO A 167 -7.23 -4.08 6.06
CA PRO A 167 -7.82 -2.87 6.60
C PRO A 167 -6.92 -1.65 6.35
N TYR A 168 -7.48 -0.58 5.78
CA TYR A 168 -6.80 0.68 5.50
C TYR A 168 -7.52 1.88 6.12
N TYR A 169 -6.77 2.95 6.37
CA TYR A 169 -7.32 4.23 6.83
C TYR A 169 -7.74 5.09 5.64
N VAL A 170 -8.96 5.64 5.71
CA VAL A 170 -9.54 6.55 4.72
C VAL A 170 -10.23 7.72 5.42
N VAL A 171 -10.34 8.86 4.75
CA VAL A 171 -11.09 10.03 5.23
C VAL A 171 -12.48 10.00 4.60
N ASN A 172 -13.37 9.21 5.19
CA ASN A 172 -14.76 9.03 4.72
C ASN A 172 -15.77 9.32 5.85
N GLY A 173 -15.89 10.60 6.21
CA GLY A 173 -16.79 11.05 7.29
C GLY A 173 -16.47 10.36 8.62
N LEU A 174 -17.47 9.70 9.21
CA LEU A 174 -17.34 8.94 10.47
C LEU A 174 -16.79 7.52 10.29
N GLN A 175 -16.66 7.01 9.06
CA GLN A 175 -16.19 5.65 8.77
C GLN A 175 -14.77 5.67 8.19
N SER A 176 -13.78 5.92 9.05
CA SER A 176 -12.38 6.04 8.62
C SER A 176 -11.63 4.73 8.35
N LEU A 177 -12.36 3.61 8.25
CA LEU A 177 -11.84 2.26 8.06
C LEU A 177 -12.52 1.64 6.83
N VAL A 178 -11.72 1.25 5.85
CA VAL A 178 -12.13 0.42 4.72
C VAL A 178 -11.38 -0.90 4.75
N TYR A 179 -12.06 -1.99 4.38
CA TYR A 179 -11.43 -3.28 4.15
C TYR A 179 -11.28 -3.46 2.64
N ARG A 180 -10.05 -3.62 2.15
CA ARG A 180 -9.75 -3.67 0.71
C ARG A 180 -9.20 -5.03 0.29
N GLY A 181 -9.91 -5.71 -0.59
CA GLY A 181 -9.37 -6.81 -1.40
C GLY A 181 -8.94 -6.30 -2.78
N ASN A 182 -8.21 -7.11 -3.54
CA ASN A 182 -7.80 -6.80 -4.91
C ASN A 182 -8.08 -7.98 -5.85
N VAL A 183 -8.34 -7.67 -7.12
CA VAL A 183 -8.57 -8.63 -8.20
C VAL A 183 -7.86 -8.17 -9.45
N ASP A 184 -6.99 -9.02 -10.00
CA ASP A 184 -6.25 -8.74 -11.23
C ASP A 184 -6.89 -9.53 -12.38
N ALA A 185 -7.33 -8.84 -13.44
CA ALA A 185 -7.97 -9.43 -14.61
C ALA A 185 -7.83 -8.49 -15.81
N ALA A 186 -7.37 -8.99 -16.96
CA ALA A 186 -7.21 -8.19 -18.18
C ALA A 186 -8.57 -7.82 -18.82
N ALA A 187 -9.25 -6.84 -18.22
CA ALA A 187 -10.68 -6.59 -18.38
C ALA A 187 -11.03 -5.11 -18.32
N SER A 188 -12.08 -4.73 -19.05
CA SER A 188 -12.59 -3.36 -19.13
C SER A 188 -13.50 -3.00 -17.94
N ALA A 189 -14.05 -4.01 -17.28
CA ALA A 189 -14.87 -3.90 -16.08
C ALA A 189 -14.85 -5.20 -15.27
N LEU A 190 -15.02 -5.07 -13.96
CA LEU A 190 -15.27 -6.17 -13.02
C LEU A 190 -16.58 -5.89 -12.28
N THR A 191 -17.43 -6.90 -12.12
CA THR A 191 -18.55 -6.88 -11.18
C THR A 191 -18.41 -7.98 -10.14
N VAL A 192 -18.94 -7.72 -8.95
CA VAL A 192 -19.02 -8.72 -7.87
C VAL A 192 -20.48 -8.89 -7.46
N THR A 193 -20.92 -10.14 -7.32
CA THR A 193 -22.28 -10.48 -6.89
C THR A 193 -22.26 -11.53 -5.78
N ALA A 194 -23.19 -11.35 -4.84
CA ALA A 194 -23.45 -12.22 -3.69
C ALA A 194 -24.89 -11.93 -3.21
N PRO A 195 -25.48 -12.76 -2.32
CA PRO A 195 -26.79 -12.46 -1.72
C PRO A 195 -26.78 -11.15 -0.91
N ASP A 196 -25.66 -10.88 -0.25
CA ASP A 196 -25.38 -9.75 0.63
C ASP A 196 -23.86 -9.45 0.66
N GLY A 197 -23.43 -8.41 1.38
CA GLY A 197 -22.00 -8.10 1.55
C GLY A 197 -21.23 -7.73 0.26
N ILE A 198 -21.91 -7.23 -0.77
CA ILE A 198 -21.27 -6.86 -2.04
C ILE A 198 -20.31 -5.66 -1.83
N PRO A 199 -19.03 -5.73 -2.28
CA PRO A 199 -18.09 -4.61 -2.20
C PRO A 199 -18.42 -3.48 -3.17
N ALA A 200 -17.93 -2.28 -2.87
CA ALA A 200 -17.72 -1.26 -3.89
C ALA A 200 -16.51 -1.66 -4.76
N VAL A 201 -16.74 -1.89 -6.06
CA VAL A 201 -15.68 -2.19 -7.03
C VAL A 201 -15.15 -0.88 -7.61
N GLY A 202 -13.83 -0.74 -7.74
CA GLY A 202 -13.20 0.37 -8.46
C GLY A 202 -11.91 -0.04 -9.15
N ASN A 203 -11.62 0.54 -10.30
CA ASN A 203 -10.38 0.28 -11.01
C ASN A 203 -9.20 0.93 -10.27
N VAL A 204 -8.04 0.25 -10.27
CA VAL A 204 -6.76 0.78 -9.79
C VAL A 204 -5.91 1.21 -10.99
N ASP A 205 -5.88 0.36 -12.03
CA ASP A 205 -5.25 0.63 -13.32
C ASP A 205 -6.04 -0.03 -14.47
N ALA A 206 -5.37 -0.49 -15.53
CA ALA A 206 -5.98 -1.07 -16.72
C ALA A 206 -6.38 -2.56 -16.56
N ASP A 207 -5.69 -3.30 -15.68
CA ASP A 207 -5.89 -4.74 -15.48
C ASP A 207 -6.11 -5.10 -13.98
N SER A 208 -6.10 -4.11 -13.07
CA SER A 208 -6.21 -4.31 -11.62
C SER A 208 -7.42 -3.58 -11.02
N PHE A 209 -8.19 -4.27 -10.17
CA PHE A 209 -9.39 -3.76 -9.50
C PHE A 209 -9.27 -3.88 -7.98
N LYS A 210 -9.75 -2.87 -7.25
CA LYS A 210 -9.93 -2.90 -5.79
C LYS A 210 -11.38 -3.20 -5.43
N LEU A 211 -11.56 -3.86 -4.29
CA LEU A 211 -12.84 -4.22 -3.68
C LEU A 211 -12.90 -3.61 -2.28
N ASP A 212 -13.68 -2.55 -2.10
CA ASP A 212 -13.79 -1.80 -0.86
C ASP A 212 -15.07 -2.18 -0.09
N TRP A 213 -14.93 -2.72 1.13
CA TRP A 213 -16.02 -2.99 2.08
C TRP A 213 -16.00 -2.03 3.27
N SER A 214 -17.18 -1.64 3.73
CA SER A 214 -17.41 -1.18 5.11
C SER A 214 -17.45 -2.38 6.07
N TYR A 215 -17.33 -2.17 7.39
CA TYR A 215 -17.46 -3.29 8.34
C TYR A 215 -18.81 -4.02 8.22
N ASP A 216 -19.91 -3.30 8.01
CA ASP A 216 -21.24 -3.88 7.91
C ASP A 216 -21.46 -4.72 6.65
N THR A 217 -20.80 -4.38 5.54
CA THR A 217 -20.83 -5.19 4.30
C THR A 217 -19.81 -6.33 4.35
N LEU A 218 -18.66 -6.12 5.00
CA LEU A 218 -17.66 -7.17 5.21
C LEU A 218 -18.22 -8.33 6.05
N LYS A 219 -18.91 -8.04 7.16
CA LYS A 219 -19.43 -9.09 8.05
C LYS A 219 -20.49 -9.97 7.36
N GLN A 220 -21.35 -9.37 6.52
CA GLN A 220 -22.26 -10.09 5.63
C GLN A 220 -21.49 -10.99 4.65
N ALA A 221 -20.47 -10.46 3.97
CA ALA A 221 -19.65 -11.23 3.05
C ALA A 221 -18.93 -12.43 3.69
N MET A 222 -18.75 -12.43 5.02
CA MET A 222 -18.15 -13.53 5.79
C MET A 222 -19.19 -14.46 6.47
N ASP A 223 -20.49 -14.15 6.44
CA ASP A 223 -21.51 -14.89 7.19
C ASP A 223 -22.77 -15.21 6.35
N PRO A 224 -23.00 -16.48 5.97
CA PRO A 224 -22.14 -17.64 6.24
C PRO A 224 -20.97 -17.70 5.24
N HIS A 225 -19.75 -17.91 5.74
CA HIS A 225 -18.53 -18.14 4.96
C HIS A 225 -18.64 -19.28 3.91
N THR A 226 -19.69 -20.11 3.96
CA THR A 226 -20.01 -21.11 2.94
C THR A 226 -20.66 -20.53 1.68
N THR A 227 -21.13 -19.28 1.70
CA THR A 227 -21.62 -18.54 0.52
C THR A 227 -20.43 -17.96 -0.26
N PRO A 228 -20.25 -18.30 -1.54
CA PRO A 228 -19.20 -17.69 -2.36
C PRO A 228 -19.63 -16.34 -2.93
N LEU A 229 -18.71 -15.38 -2.95
CA LEU A 229 -18.79 -14.22 -3.82
C LEU A 229 -18.46 -14.64 -5.25
N THR A 230 -19.14 -14.05 -6.22
CA THR A 230 -18.92 -14.26 -7.65
C THR A 230 -18.29 -13.02 -8.27
N PHE A 231 -17.16 -13.21 -8.95
CA PHE A 231 -16.38 -12.18 -9.63
C PHE A 231 -16.54 -12.38 -11.15
N THR A 232 -17.07 -11.40 -11.86
CA THR A 232 -17.31 -11.47 -13.31
C THR A 232 -16.58 -10.33 -14.02
N ALA A 233 -15.56 -10.67 -14.79
CA ALA A 233 -14.72 -9.72 -15.53
C ALA A 233 -15.12 -9.70 -17.03
N ALA A 234 -15.28 -8.51 -17.60
CA ALA A 234 -15.53 -8.30 -19.03
C ALA A 234 -14.19 -8.09 -19.77
N LEU A 235 -13.66 -9.16 -20.37
CA LEU A 235 -12.28 -9.23 -20.83
C LEU A 235 -11.96 -8.23 -21.96
N ASN A 236 -10.75 -7.70 -21.96
CA ASN A 236 -10.26 -6.77 -22.99
C ASN A 236 -10.19 -7.40 -24.40
N ALA A 237 -10.08 -8.73 -24.48
CA ALA A 237 -10.17 -9.51 -25.71
C ALA A 237 -11.61 -9.87 -26.14
N GLY A 238 -12.62 -9.43 -25.38
CA GLY A 238 -14.03 -9.81 -25.56
C GLY A 238 -14.45 -11.03 -24.74
N GLY A 239 -15.76 -11.16 -24.51
CA GLY A 239 -16.34 -12.19 -23.65
C GLY A 239 -16.23 -11.88 -22.15
N THR A 240 -16.63 -12.83 -21.32
CA THR A 240 -16.57 -12.73 -19.86
C THR A 240 -15.79 -13.88 -19.24
N ALA A 241 -15.10 -13.61 -18.14
CA ALA A 241 -14.50 -14.62 -17.27
C ALA A 241 -15.15 -14.54 -15.88
N GLN A 242 -15.57 -15.69 -15.36
CA GLN A 242 -16.17 -15.80 -14.02
C GLN A 242 -15.27 -16.61 -13.09
N LYS A 243 -15.13 -16.13 -11.86
CA LYS A 243 -14.49 -16.82 -10.74
C LYS A 243 -15.36 -16.71 -9.50
N THR A 244 -15.24 -17.65 -8.58
CA THR A 244 -15.86 -17.58 -7.26
C THR A 244 -14.80 -17.73 -6.17
N GLY A 245 -15.11 -17.21 -4.98
CA GLY A 245 -14.29 -17.34 -3.79
C GLY A 245 -15.11 -17.01 -2.55
N ARG A 246 -14.84 -17.72 -1.45
CA ARG A 246 -15.53 -17.54 -0.16
C ARG A 246 -14.71 -16.60 0.72
N LEU A 247 -15.34 -15.72 1.49
CA LEU A 247 -14.65 -14.85 2.45
C LEU A 247 -14.89 -15.37 3.88
N VAL A 248 -13.88 -15.26 4.76
CA VAL A 248 -13.99 -15.70 6.16
C VAL A 248 -13.10 -14.85 7.07
N GLY A 249 -13.49 -14.69 8.33
CA GLY A 249 -12.59 -14.22 9.39
C GLY A 249 -11.56 -15.31 9.68
N ARG A 250 -10.35 -15.17 9.13
CA ARG A 250 -9.31 -16.21 9.17
C ARG A 250 -8.30 -15.93 10.28
N VAL A 251 -7.94 -16.93 11.08
CA VAL A 251 -6.75 -16.84 11.95
C VAL A 251 -5.51 -16.90 11.05
N THR A 252 -4.75 -15.81 11.01
CA THR A 252 -3.57 -15.65 10.12
C THR A 252 -2.24 -15.72 10.86
N SER A 253 -2.23 -15.53 12.19
CA SER A 253 -1.04 -15.67 13.03
C SER A 253 -1.41 -16.29 14.37
N LEU A 254 -0.53 -17.14 14.88
CA LEU A 254 -0.59 -17.71 16.22
C LEU A 254 0.82 -17.78 16.79
N ALA A 255 1.04 -17.11 17.92
CA ALA A 255 2.27 -17.21 18.70
C ALA A 255 1.93 -17.52 20.18
N LEU A 256 2.91 -18.02 20.94
CA LEU A 256 2.73 -18.45 22.33
C LEU A 256 3.98 -18.06 23.13
N THR A 257 3.80 -17.60 24.37
CA THR A 257 4.90 -17.24 25.27
C THR A 257 4.59 -17.59 26.73
N THR A 258 5.64 -17.72 27.53
CA THR A 258 5.62 -17.83 28.99
C THR A 258 6.11 -16.55 29.71
N GLY A 259 6.55 -15.55 28.96
CA GLY A 259 6.88 -14.22 29.47
C GLY A 259 5.68 -13.27 29.47
N ASP A 260 5.91 -12.01 29.82
CA ASP A 260 4.90 -10.97 29.72
C ASP A 260 4.58 -10.65 28.24
N ALA A 261 3.30 -10.55 27.90
CA ALA A 261 2.86 -10.34 26.52
C ALA A 261 3.24 -8.96 25.97
N TYR A 262 3.37 -7.94 26.84
CA TYR A 262 3.75 -6.59 26.47
C TYR A 262 5.26 -6.43 26.31
N ASP A 263 6.08 -7.19 27.04
CA ASP A 263 7.53 -7.24 26.82
C ASP A 263 7.89 -8.03 25.56
N VAL A 264 7.20 -9.14 25.30
CA VAL A 264 7.47 -10.04 24.16
C VAL A 264 6.84 -9.53 22.87
N TRP A 265 5.67 -8.90 22.94
CA TRP A 265 4.94 -8.33 21.79
C TRP A 265 4.43 -6.91 22.07
N PRO A 266 5.34 -5.94 22.34
CA PRO A 266 4.97 -4.57 22.65
C PRO A 266 4.11 -3.96 21.55
N SER A 267 3.01 -3.29 21.95
CA SER A 267 2.16 -2.50 21.06
C SER A 267 3.01 -1.52 20.25
N PRO A 268 3.18 -1.70 18.93
CA PRO A 268 4.10 -0.86 18.17
C PRO A 268 3.64 0.59 18.19
N SER A 269 4.57 1.51 18.45
CA SER A 269 4.36 2.95 18.27
C SER A 269 4.09 3.29 16.80
N CYS A 270 3.70 4.54 16.53
CA CYS A 270 3.82 5.09 15.18
C CYS A 270 5.25 4.87 14.66
N GLN A 271 5.38 4.42 13.40
CA GLN A 271 6.68 4.15 12.78
C GLN A 271 7.11 5.34 11.92
N PRO A 272 8.38 5.79 11.95
CA PRO A 272 8.84 6.97 11.20
C PRO A 272 8.50 6.94 9.71
N ALA A 273 8.58 5.78 9.05
CA ALA A 273 8.22 5.63 7.64
C ALA A 273 6.72 5.87 7.36
N THR A 274 5.83 5.40 8.24
CA THR A 274 4.39 5.66 8.14
C THR A 274 4.08 7.11 8.53
N TYR A 275 4.73 7.67 9.55
CA TYR A 275 4.62 9.08 9.90
C TYR A 275 4.97 9.97 8.70
N ASP A 276 6.15 9.76 8.10
CA ASP A 276 6.55 10.50 6.91
C ASP A 276 5.56 10.29 5.78
N CYS A 277 5.13 9.07 5.47
CA CYS A 277 4.16 8.86 4.39
C CYS A 277 2.84 9.62 4.63
N VAL A 278 2.30 9.60 5.85
CA VAL A 278 1.04 10.27 6.22
C VAL A 278 1.18 11.79 6.13
N GLN A 279 2.20 12.37 6.76
CA GLN A 279 2.44 13.83 6.79
C GLN A 279 2.88 14.39 5.43
N ASN A 280 3.26 13.52 4.48
CA ASN A 280 3.69 13.90 3.14
C ASN A 280 2.62 13.72 2.06
N GLN A 281 1.41 13.28 2.42
CA GLN A 281 0.30 13.23 1.47
C GLN A 281 -0.14 14.64 1.03
N PRO A 282 -0.59 14.82 -0.23
CA PRO A 282 -1.22 16.07 -0.66
C PRO A 282 -2.40 16.50 0.23
N SER A 283 -2.62 17.81 0.32
CA SER A 283 -3.82 18.34 0.98
C SER A 283 -5.07 17.82 0.26
N GLY A 284 -6.05 17.33 1.04
CA GLY A 284 -7.25 16.69 0.50
C GLY A 284 -7.14 15.20 0.17
N THR A 285 -6.00 14.54 0.44
CA THR A 285 -5.89 13.07 0.30
C THR A 285 -6.88 12.37 1.24
N THR A 286 -7.71 11.48 0.67
CA THR A 286 -8.73 10.71 1.39
C THR A 286 -8.41 9.23 1.53
N ASP A 287 -7.36 8.72 0.90
CA ASP A 287 -6.95 7.30 0.97
C ASP A 287 -5.48 7.19 1.36
N PHE A 288 -5.21 6.55 2.50
CA PHE A 288 -3.87 6.39 3.06
C PHE A 288 -3.34 4.96 2.91
N SER A 289 -3.93 4.11 2.05
CA SER A 289 -3.49 2.72 1.89
C SER A 289 -2.03 2.58 1.45
N ALA A 290 -1.47 3.59 0.77
CA ALA A 290 -0.06 3.66 0.40
C ALA A 290 0.91 3.81 1.59
N CYS A 291 0.42 4.18 2.78
CA CYS A 291 1.24 4.43 3.98
C CYS A 291 1.26 3.28 5.00
N GLY A 292 0.47 2.23 4.75
CA GLY A 292 0.33 1.07 5.64
C GLY A 292 -1.11 0.78 6.01
N THR A 293 -1.31 -0.22 6.85
CA THR A 293 -2.64 -0.66 7.32
C THR A 293 -3.30 0.39 8.23
N TYR A 294 -4.60 0.23 8.47
CA TYR A 294 -5.39 1.07 9.37
C TYR A 294 -4.71 1.31 10.72
N ARG A 295 -4.20 0.26 11.39
CA ARG A 295 -3.51 0.39 12.69
C ARG A 295 -2.13 1.05 12.59
N GLN A 296 -1.43 0.93 11.46
CA GLN A 296 -0.17 1.64 11.25
C GLN A 296 -0.42 3.14 11.07
N VAL A 297 -1.37 3.52 10.20
CA VAL A 297 -1.71 4.92 9.91
C VAL A 297 -2.32 5.61 11.14
N THR A 298 -3.32 5.01 11.79
CA THR A 298 -4.04 5.65 12.92
C THR A 298 -3.14 6.00 14.10
N ARG A 299 -2.11 5.19 14.39
CA ARG A 299 -1.09 5.50 15.40
C ARG A 299 -0.31 6.78 15.10
N CYS A 300 -0.19 7.17 13.84
CA CYS A 300 0.58 8.34 13.40
C CYS A 300 -0.25 9.62 13.21
N LEU A 301 -1.59 9.54 13.19
CA LEU A 301 -2.46 10.70 12.91
C LEU A 301 -2.39 11.81 13.98
N TYR A 302 -2.13 11.43 15.23
CA TYR A 302 -2.12 12.34 16.38
C TYR A 302 -0.71 12.67 16.87
N VAL A 303 0.33 12.24 16.14
CA VAL A 303 1.73 12.56 16.44
C VAL A 303 2.03 13.96 15.91
N SER A 304 2.30 14.91 16.81
CA SER A 304 2.59 16.30 16.43
C SER A 304 4.04 16.49 15.98
N ASN A 305 4.99 15.68 16.48
CA ASN A 305 6.41 15.81 16.20
C ASN A 305 7.04 14.45 15.88
N ALA A 306 7.81 14.39 14.79
CA ALA A 306 8.51 13.18 14.36
C ALA A 306 9.52 12.65 15.39
N CYS A 307 10.13 13.54 16.18
CA CYS A 307 11.08 13.14 17.21
C CYS A 307 10.45 12.41 18.40
N ASP A 308 9.12 12.43 18.53
CA ASP A 308 8.40 11.68 19.56
C ASP A 308 8.31 10.18 19.18
N VAL A 309 8.60 9.83 17.91
CA VAL A 309 8.39 8.50 17.32
C VAL A 309 9.60 7.93 16.56
N GLY A 310 10.66 8.71 16.40
CA GLY A 310 11.87 8.31 15.68
C GLY A 310 13.15 8.87 16.30
N SER A 311 14.21 8.07 16.33
CA SER A 311 15.54 8.50 16.77
C SER A 311 16.07 9.63 15.88
N PRO A 312 16.70 10.69 16.44
CA PRO A 312 17.26 11.78 15.65
C PRO A 312 18.31 11.31 14.63
N GLN A 313 18.19 11.78 13.39
CA GLN A 313 19.03 11.39 12.26
C GLN A 313 19.95 12.53 11.81
N PRO A 314 21.20 12.26 11.37
CA PRO A 314 22.03 13.29 10.75
C PRO A 314 21.37 13.82 9.47
N LEU A 315 21.64 15.09 9.12
CA LEU A 315 21.08 15.68 7.91
C LEU A 315 21.48 14.89 6.66
N SER A 316 20.47 14.38 5.96
CA SER A 316 20.56 13.68 4.67
C SER A 316 19.57 14.29 3.67
N LEU A 317 19.72 13.95 2.39
CA LEU A 317 18.81 14.32 1.33
C LEU A 317 18.32 13.06 0.61
N THR A 318 17.07 12.69 0.87
CA THR A 318 16.39 11.57 0.19
C THR A 318 15.63 12.11 -1.01
N SER A 319 15.92 11.59 -2.21
CA SER A 319 15.24 12.00 -3.44
C SER A 319 13.73 11.74 -3.38
N ILE A 320 12.93 12.66 -3.93
CA ILE A 320 11.47 12.55 -4.05
C ILE A 320 11.03 12.86 -5.48
N ASN A 321 9.92 12.26 -5.93
CA ASN A 321 9.44 12.47 -7.29
C ASN A 321 9.01 13.94 -7.52
N ALA A 322 9.68 14.61 -8.46
CA ALA A 322 9.42 15.98 -8.88
C ALA A 322 8.58 16.09 -10.17
N SER A 323 8.09 14.99 -10.76
CA SER A 323 7.44 14.98 -12.09
C SER A 323 6.21 15.89 -12.21
N ALA A 324 5.57 16.27 -11.10
CA ALA A 324 4.50 17.28 -11.08
C ALA A 324 4.95 18.69 -11.50
N LEU A 325 6.25 18.99 -11.43
CA LEU A 325 6.86 20.26 -11.86
C LEU A 325 7.21 20.28 -13.36
N GLU A 326 7.21 19.14 -14.02
CA GLU A 326 7.62 19.02 -15.43
C GLU A 326 6.81 19.90 -16.39
N PRO A 327 5.48 20.04 -16.27
CA PRO A 327 4.72 20.97 -17.12
C PRO A 327 5.13 22.44 -16.94
N ALA A 328 5.47 22.84 -15.71
CA ALA A 328 5.94 24.20 -15.42
C ALA A 328 7.36 24.43 -15.96
N ARG A 329 8.25 23.45 -15.83
CA ARG A 329 9.60 23.48 -16.42
C ARG A 329 9.55 23.58 -17.96
N VAL A 330 8.71 22.78 -18.61
CA VAL A 330 8.52 22.83 -20.07
C VAL A 330 7.97 24.20 -20.49
N THR A 331 6.99 24.74 -19.74
CA THR A 331 6.42 26.07 -20.02
C THR A 331 7.46 27.18 -19.90
N TRP A 332 8.32 27.13 -18.87
CA TRP A 332 9.45 28.04 -18.70
C TRP A 332 10.41 27.98 -19.90
N ASN A 333 10.88 26.79 -20.29
CA ASN A 333 11.83 26.61 -21.40
C ASN A 333 11.29 27.06 -22.77
N VAL A 334 9.97 27.23 -22.96
CA VAL A 334 9.39 27.71 -24.23
C VAL A 334 9.55 29.23 -24.43
N GLY A 335 9.87 30.00 -23.36
CA GLY A 335 9.81 31.47 -23.37
C GLY A 335 10.92 32.25 -24.10
N SER A 336 11.82 31.60 -24.85
CA SER A 336 12.93 32.27 -25.55
C SER A 336 12.41 33.31 -26.55
N ASN A 337 12.84 34.57 -26.46
CA ASN A 337 12.31 35.67 -27.25
C ASN A 337 13.34 36.77 -27.55
N ASN A 338 13.17 37.48 -28.67
CA ASN A 338 13.86 38.73 -29.03
C ASN A 338 15.41 38.74 -28.98
N GLY A 339 16.07 37.58 -29.05
CA GLY A 339 17.54 37.47 -28.93
C GLY A 339 18.03 37.03 -27.55
N ALA A 340 17.13 36.53 -26.70
CA ALA A 340 17.45 35.85 -25.45
C ALA A 340 16.93 34.41 -25.42
N TRP A 341 17.68 33.54 -24.73
CA TRP A 341 17.38 32.13 -24.52
C TRP A 341 17.60 31.74 -23.06
N HIS A 342 17.01 30.60 -22.69
CA HIS A 342 17.17 29.98 -21.38
C HIS A 342 16.65 28.55 -21.42
N GLY A 343 17.09 27.74 -20.46
CA GLY A 343 16.58 26.39 -20.31
C GLY A 343 16.92 25.81 -18.94
N LEU A 344 15.94 25.14 -18.34
CA LEU A 344 16.12 24.28 -17.17
C LEU A 344 16.22 22.82 -17.59
N SER A 345 17.16 22.10 -16.98
CA SER A 345 17.21 20.63 -16.88
C SER A 345 16.06 20.11 -16.00
N PRO A 346 15.69 18.81 -16.09
CA PRO A 346 14.66 18.21 -15.24
C PRO A 346 14.88 18.52 -13.76
N ILE A 347 13.90 19.18 -13.13
CA ILE A 347 14.00 19.66 -11.76
C ILE A 347 14.13 18.46 -10.81
N THR A 348 15.13 18.47 -9.94
CA THR A 348 15.28 17.44 -8.91
C THR A 348 14.75 17.95 -7.57
N ALA A 349 14.26 17.03 -6.74
CA ALA A 349 13.75 17.36 -5.42
C ALA A 349 14.15 16.31 -4.40
N PHE A 350 14.35 16.75 -3.16
CA PHE A 350 14.77 15.93 -2.04
C PHE A 350 13.95 16.27 -0.79
N ARG A 351 14.13 15.49 0.27
CA ARG A 351 13.56 15.73 1.59
C ARG A 351 14.60 15.52 2.69
N THR A 352 14.57 16.40 3.70
CA THR A 352 15.39 16.27 4.92
C THR A 352 14.69 15.36 5.96
N PRO A 353 15.45 14.77 6.91
CA PRO A 353 14.88 13.87 7.92
C PRO A 353 13.73 14.49 8.71
N SER A 354 12.74 13.68 9.07
CA SER A 354 11.60 14.10 9.87
C SER A 354 11.99 14.48 11.30
N CYS A 355 12.85 13.69 11.94
CA CYS A 355 13.57 14.09 13.14
C CYS A 355 15.08 14.25 12.85
N PRO A 356 15.58 15.45 12.53
CA PRO A 356 17.00 15.69 12.35
C PRO A 356 17.71 15.98 13.69
N THR A 357 18.98 15.56 13.84
CA THR A 357 19.80 15.81 15.06
C THR A 357 19.99 17.29 15.38
N THR A 358 19.87 18.15 14.37
CA THR A 358 20.00 19.61 14.43
C THR A 358 19.07 20.20 13.38
N THR A 359 18.41 21.33 13.67
CA THR A 359 17.56 22.04 12.71
C THR A 359 18.30 22.29 11.39
N PRO A 360 17.83 21.76 10.24
CA PRO A 360 18.54 21.94 8.98
C PRO A 360 18.51 23.41 8.54
N THR A 361 19.64 23.92 8.08
CA THR A 361 19.78 25.25 7.48
C THR A 361 20.01 25.12 5.98
N ILE A 362 19.70 26.16 5.21
CA ILE A 362 20.03 26.21 3.78
C ILE A 362 21.53 25.97 3.50
N GLN A 363 22.44 26.40 4.38
CA GLN A 363 23.88 26.11 4.25
C GLN A 363 24.16 24.60 4.36
N GLY A 364 23.56 23.92 5.34
CA GLY A 364 23.69 22.47 5.50
C GLY A 364 23.02 21.67 4.38
N VAL A 365 21.90 22.16 3.85
CA VAL A 365 21.23 21.60 2.67
C VAL A 365 22.10 21.74 1.42
N VAL A 366 22.61 22.95 1.12
CA VAL A 366 23.48 23.20 -0.04
C VAL A 366 24.75 22.35 0.03
N ALA A 367 25.39 22.25 1.19
CA ALA A 367 26.54 21.35 1.39
C ALA A 367 26.18 19.88 1.08
N LYS A 368 24.99 19.42 1.48
CA LYS A 368 24.52 18.05 1.18
C LYS A 368 24.11 17.83 -0.28
N VAL A 369 23.68 18.85 -1.01
CA VAL A 369 23.52 18.75 -2.48
C VAL A 369 24.91 18.69 -3.15
N ALA A 370 25.87 19.49 -2.70
CA ALA A 370 27.25 19.48 -3.20
C ALA A 370 27.99 18.16 -2.91
N GLU A 371 27.65 17.44 -1.85
CA GLU A 371 28.13 16.07 -1.60
C GLU A 371 27.53 15.03 -2.56
N GLN A 372 26.37 15.30 -3.16
CA GLN A 372 25.66 14.37 -4.05
C GLN A 372 25.92 14.64 -5.54
N ASP A 373 26.24 15.88 -5.92
CA ASP A 373 26.57 16.28 -7.29
C ASP A 373 28.03 16.76 -7.41
N GLN A 374 28.87 15.99 -8.12
CA GLN A 374 30.28 16.33 -8.36
C GLN A 374 30.49 17.54 -9.29
N SER A 375 29.45 17.98 -9.99
CA SER A 375 29.46 19.22 -10.79
C SER A 375 29.03 20.45 -10.00
N PHE A 376 28.74 20.32 -8.70
CA PHE A 376 28.23 21.42 -7.89
C PHE A 376 29.29 22.52 -7.65
N PRO A 377 29.02 23.78 -8.07
CA PRO A 377 29.97 24.87 -7.90
C PRO A 377 30.09 25.25 -6.42
N ASP A 378 31.25 25.79 -6.02
CA ASP A 378 31.55 26.10 -4.61
C ASP A 378 30.39 26.87 -3.92
N PRO A 379 29.80 26.34 -2.82
CA PRO A 379 28.72 26.98 -2.09
C PRO A 379 28.98 28.42 -1.64
N THR A 380 30.24 28.86 -1.56
CA THR A 380 30.64 30.24 -1.24
C THR A 380 30.51 31.19 -2.43
N GLY A 381 30.44 30.69 -3.67
CA GLY A 381 30.23 31.48 -4.87
C GLY A 381 28.77 31.87 -5.15
N GLY A 382 27.81 31.33 -4.40
CA GLY A 382 26.39 31.64 -4.51
C GLY A 382 25.84 32.48 -3.36
N THR A 383 24.74 33.18 -3.62
CA THR A 383 24.08 34.09 -2.66
C THR A 383 22.96 33.39 -1.91
N TYR A 384 23.07 33.34 -0.59
CA TYR A 384 21.98 32.91 0.30
C TYR A 384 20.92 34.02 0.44
N THR A 385 19.64 33.66 0.32
CA THR A 385 18.52 34.60 0.37
C THR A 385 17.24 33.95 0.90
N ASN A 386 16.14 34.71 0.94
CA ASN A 386 14.80 34.28 1.35
C ASN A 386 13.78 34.56 0.23
N ARG A 387 12.49 34.32 0.50
CA ARG A 387 11.36 34.61 -0.41
C ARG A 387 11.46 35.94 -1.16
N ALA A 388 11.85 37.03 -0.50
CA ALA A 388 11.84 38.38 -1.07
C ALA A 388 12.98 38.64 -2.06
N GLY A 389 14.18 38.09 -1.81
CA GLY A 389 15.25 38.11 -2.80
C GLY A 389 15.10 37.05 -3.89
N LEU A 390 14.44 35.93 -3.57
CA LEU A 390 14.12 34.89 -4.54
C LEU A 390 13.21 35.42 -5.66
N SER A 391 12.12 36.13 -5.32
CA SER A 391 11.22 36.76 -6.30
C SER A 391 11.82 37.96 -7.06
N GLN A 392 13.04 38.38 -6.70
CA GLN A 392 13.83 39.39 -7.43
C GLN A 392 14.92 38.77 -8.31
N SER A 393 15.14 37.45 -8.22
CA SER A 393 16.15 36.75 -9.01
C SER A 393 15.71 36.54 -10.47
N VAL A 394 16.68 36.52 -11.39
CA VAL A 394 16.45 36.36 -12.84
C VAL A 394 15.65 35.10 -13.17
N LEU A 395 15.80 34.03 -12.38
CA LEU A 395 15.14 32.74 -12.58
C LEU A 395 13.66 32.71 -12.13
N PHE A 396 13.24 33.62 -11.23
CA PHE A 396 11.91 33.55 -10.59
C PHE A 396 11.12 34.87 -10.60
N THR A 397 11.65 35.92 -11.20
CA THR A 397 10.94 37.18 -11.45
C THR A 397 10.45 37.20 -12.90
N SER A 398 9.23 37.69 -13.17
CA SER A 398 8.70 37.76 -14.54
C SER A 398 9.42 38.86 -15.32
N ASN A 399 10.23 38.49 -16.32
CA ASN A 399 11.19 39.40 -16.97
C ASN A 399 11.42 39.06 -18.46
N TYR A 400 12.49 39.61 -19.04
CA TYR A 400 12.90 39.41 -20.44
C TYR A 400 13.11 37.93 -20.82
N TYR A 401 13.60 37.10 -19.89
CA TYR A 401 13.76 35.65 -20.01
C TYR A 401 12.48 34.85 -19.63
N GLY A 402 11.31 35.49 -19.55
CA GLY A 402 10.02 34.82 -19.36
C GLY A 402 9.40 34.94 -17.97
N ASP A 403 8.36 34.14 -17.70
CA ASP A 403 7.54 34.23 -16.48
C ASP A 403 8.02 33.34 -15.33
N GLY A 404 9.02 33.81 -14.59
CA GLY A 404 9.61 33.07 -13.47
C GLY A 404 8.66 32.94 -12.27
N ALA A 405 7.64 33.82 -12.17
CA ALA A 405 6.68 33.80 -11.08
C ALA A 405 5.74 32.58 -11.19
N ALA A 406 5.31 32.21 -12.39
CA ALA A 406 4.51 31.01 -12.63
C ALA A 406 5.28 29.71 -12.27
N LEU A 407 6.58 29.65 -12.60
CA LEU A 407 7.45 28.55 -12.19
C LEU A 407 7.59 28.49 -10.65
N LEU A 408 7.84 29.63 -10.00
CA LEU A 408 7.94 29.70 -8.54
C LEU A 408 6.63 29.29 -7.86
N GLN A 409 5.47 29.69 -8.40
CA GLN A 409 4.16 29.31 -7.90
C GLN A 409 3.91 27.79 -8.01
N ALA A 410 4.34 27.15 -9.10
CA ALA A 410 4.27 25.70 -9.24
C ALA A 410 5.17 24.98 -8.22
N ILE A 411 6.37 25.52 -7.97
CA ILE A 411 7.29 25.00 -6.95
C ILE A 411 6.72 25.18 -5.54
N ASP A 412 6.10 26.33 -5.25
CA ASP A 412 5.40 26.57 -3.97
C ASP A 412 4.24 25.60 -3.77
N ALA A 413 3.41 25.37 -4.80
CA ALA A 413 2.31 24.42 -4.74
C ALA A 413 2.80 22.98 -4.51
N PHE A 414 3.89 22.57 -5.18
CA PHE A 414 4.57 21.29 -4.92
C PHE A 414 5.17 21.24 -3.51
N ALA A 415 5.79 22.33 -3.05
CA ALA A 415 6.51 22.39 -1.79
C ALA A 415 5.58 22.50 -0.56
N GLY A 416 4.34 22.97 -0.73
CA GLY A 416 3.40 23.31 0.35
C GLY A 416 3.44 24.79 0.76
N GLY A 417 4.19 25.63 0.04
CA GLY A 417 4.31 27.07 0.27
C GLY A 417 4.98 27.45 1.59
N GLY A 418 4.65 28.64 2.07
CA GLY A 418 5.20 29.21 3.31
C GLY A 418 6.62 29.79 3.16
N ASP A 419 7.39 29.75 4.24
CA ASP A 419 8.77 30.26 4.25
C ASP A 419 9.70 29.41 3.40
N VAL A 420 10.55 30.10 2.62
CA VAL A 420 11.63 29.49 1.85
C VAL A 420 12.97 30.14 2.22
N GLN A 421 13.99 29.30 2.39
CA GLN A 421 15.39 29.68 2.37
C GLN A 421 15.97 29.26 1.03
N ALA A 422 16.73 30.12 0.37
CA ALA A 422 17.26 29.85 -0.97
C ALA A 422 18.76 30.11 -1.03
N TRP A 423 19.42 29.44 -1.97
CA TRP A 423 20.77 29.74 -2.43
C TRP A 423 20.76 29.82 -3.95
N LEU A 424 21.33 30.88 -4.50
CA LEU A 424 21.27 31.24 -5.91
C LEU A 424 22.68 31.40 -6.46
N TYR A 425 22.93 30.79 -7.60
CA TYR A 425 24.21 30.84 -8.31
C TYR A 425 24.02 31.27 -9.76
N THR A 426 24.97 32.08 -10.23
CA THR A 426 25.06 32.54 -11.62
C THR A 426 26.53 32.69 -11.98
N GLN A 427 26.98 32.03 -13.04
CA GLN A 427 28.35 32.17 -13.57
C GLN A 427 28.29 32.47 -15.07
N GLY A 428 29.02 33.49 -15.52
CA GLY A 428 29.18 33.78 -16.95
C GLY A 428 30.02 32.71 -17.65
N VAL A 429 29.49 32.17 -18.75
CA VAL A 429 30.08 31.15 -19.61
C VAL A 429 30.61 31.81 -20.89
N SER A 430 31.71 31.30 -21.43
CA SER A 430 32.30 31.85 -22.66
C SER A 430 31.62 31.27 -23.91
N CYS A 431 30.75 32.06 -24.54
CA CYS A 431 30.14 31.75 -25.84
C CYS A 431 30.58 32.76 -26.93
N HIS A 432 30.25 32.53 -28.20
CA HIS A 432 30.76 33.34 -29.33
C HIS A 432 29.73 34.37 -29.81
N ASN A 433 30.05 35.66 -29.61
CA ASN A 433 29.19 36.83 -29.92
C ASN A 433 27.89 36.88 -29.08
N CYS A 434 27.96 36.39 -27.85
CA CYS A 434 26.84 36.31 -26.94
C CYS A 434 27.31 36.42 -25.47
N HIS A 435 26.33 36.58 -24.58
CA HIS A 435 26.48 36.44 -23.14
C HIS A 435 25.64 35.24 -22.67
N GLU A 436 26.29 34.23 -22.11
CA GLU A 436 25.62 33.05 -21.55
C GLU A 436 25.98 32.93 -20.06
N PHE A 437 25.03 32.45 -19.26
CA PHE A 437 25.17 32.31 -17.82
C PHE A 437 24.59 30.98 -17.37
N ASP A 438 25.44 30.12 -16.80
CA ASP A 438 24.98 28.98 -16.01
C ASP A 438 24.26 29.51 -14.77
N THR A 439 23.11 28.93 -14.43
CA THR A 439 22.35 29.29 -13.24
C THR A 439 21.85 28.07 -12.49
N ARG A 440 21.96 28.13 -11.16
CA ARG A 440 21.54 27.07 -10.25
C ARG A 440 20.83 27.67 -9.04
N ALA A 441 19.75 27.04 -8.61
CA ALA A 441 19.01 27.43 -7.42
C ALA A 441 18.72 26.22 -6.53
N VAL A 442 19.04 26.34 -5.24
CA VAL A 442 18.67 25.37 -4.20
C VAL A 442 17.66 26.04 -3.28
N LEU A 443 16.44 25.52 -3.24
CA LEU A 443 15.32 26.05 -2.46
C LEU A 443 14.97 25.07 -1.34
N TYR A 444 14.97 25.53 -0.09
CA TYR A 444 14.60 24.73 1.07
C TYR A 444 13.36 25.32 1.75
N TYR A 445 12.34 24.49 1.94
CA TYR A 445 11.07 24.80 2.59
C TYR A 445 11.03 24.11 3.96
N PRO A 446 11.36 24.81 5.07
CA PRO A 446 11.58 24.14 6.36
C PRO A 446 10.32 23.46 6.90
N ALA A 447 9.14 24.07 6.72
CA ALA A 447 7.87 23.58 7.23
C ALA A 447 7.47 22.19 6.66
N THR A 448 7.84 21.90 5.40
CA THR A 448 7.54 20.62 4.73
C THR A 448 8.78 19.75 4.52
N ARG A 449 9.95 20.21 4.98
CA ARG A 449 11.26 19.54 4.84
C ARG A 449 11.70 19.30 3.39
N LYS A 450 11.05 19.95 2.41
CA LYS A 450 11.34 19.75 0.99
C LYS A 450 12.49 20.62 0.52
N VAL A 451 13.35 20.04 -0.32
CA VAL A 451 14.41 20.73 -1.05
C VAL A 451 14.10 20.59 -2.54
N VAL A 452 14.26 21.66 -3.32
CA VAL A 452 14.10 21.66 -4.77
C VAL A 452 15.37 22.25 -5.37
N VAL A 453 15.96 21.57 -6.35
CA VAL A 453 17.19 21.98 -7.03
C VAL A 453 16.88 22.18 -8.51
N LEU A 454 17.22 23.37 -9.00
CA LEU A 454 17.02 23.79 -10.38
C LEU A 454 18.39 24.04 -11.01
N ASP A 455 18.57 23.47 -12.19
CA ASP A 455 19.79 23.52 -12.99
C ASP A 455 19.47 24.02 -14.38
N GLY A 456 20.23 24.99 -14.88
CA GLY A 456 20.00 25.53 -16.21
C GLY A 456 20.91 26.67 -16.60
N TYR A 457 20.50 27.40 -17.62
CA TYR A 457 21.22 28.53 -18.19
C TYR A 457 20.25 29.61 -18.67
N TYR A 458 20.77 30.82 -18.86
CA TYR A 458 20.14 31.89 -19.65
C TYR A 458 21.19 32.72 -20.39
N GLY A 459 20.81 33.38 -21.47
CA GLY A 459 21.74 34.18 -22.26
C GLY A 459 21.06 35.08 -23.29
N TYR A 460 21.86 35.93 -23.95
CA TYR A 460 21.43 36.85 -25.00
C TYR A 460 22.57 37.20 -25.97
N ASP A 461 22.23 37.60 -27.19
CA ASP A 461 23.19 38.03 -28.23
C ASP A 461 23.88 39.38 -27.88
N SER A 462 25.16 39.54 -28.25
CA SER A 462 25.99 40.73 -27.93
C SER A 462 25.79 41.94 -28.84
#